data_AF-A0AAV0XX75-F1
#
_entry.id   AF-A0AAV0XX75-F1
#
_cell.length_a   1.000
_cell.length_b   1.000
_cell.length_c   1.000
_cell.angle_alpha   90.00
_cell.angle_beta   90.00
_cell.angle_gamma   90.00
#
_symmetry.space_group_name_H-M   'P 1'
#
loop_
_entity.id
_entity.type
_entity.pdbx_description
1 polymer ?
#
loop_
_entity_poly.entity_id
_entity_poly.type
_entity_poly.pdbx_seq_one_letter_code
_entity_poly.pdbx_strand_id
1 'polypeptide(L)'
;MSYKRFLFLCRCLRFDDRETRAERRMIDKLAPIRTTFDLFLKNINQNYNLSEYTTIDEMLHPFRGRCQWIQYIPSKPAKYGIKMFALCDAKTFYTSKIEIYVGKQPPGPYEVSNSPIDIVKRLVTPIENSKRNLTTDNWYTSIPLADYLLQKKLL
;
A
#
# COMPACT_ATOMS: atom_id res chain seq x y z
N MET A 1 -6.03 -1.09 -32.50
CA MET A 1 -5.98 0.36 -32.15
C MET A 1 -4.76 0.97 -32.84
N SER A 2 -4.85 2.20 -33.37
CA SER A 2 -3.70 2.85 -34.01
C SER A 2 -2.69 3.37 -32.98
N TYR A 3 -1.41 3.46 -33.37
CA TYR A 3 -0.35 4.01 -32.51
C TYR A 3 -0.67 5.42 -31.98
N LYS A 4 -1.16 6.31 -32.86
CA LYS A 4 -1.57 7.66 -32.49
C LYS A 4 -2.71 7.67 -31.46
N ARG A 5 -3.71 6.79 -31.63
CA ARG A 5 -4.82 6.63 -30.68
C ARG A 5 -4.33 6.15 -29.31
N PHE A 6 -3.43 5.17 -29.28
CA PHE A 6 -2.84 4.66 -28.04
C PHE A 6 -2.15 5.77 -27.24
N LEU A 7 -1.24 6.53 -27.86
CA LEU A 7 -0.54 7.63 -27.21
C LEU A 7 -1.48 8.73 -26.70
N PHE A 8 -2.52 9.05 -27.48
CA PHE A 8 -3.52 10.03 -27.08
C PHE A 8 -4.26 9.56 -25.81
N LEU A 9 -4.72 8.31 -25.78
CA LEU A 9 -5.40 7.75 -24.61
C LEU A 9 -4.49 7.74 -23.37
N CYS A 10 -3.25 7.27 -23.49
CA CYS A 10 -2.28 7.24 -22.39
C CYS A 10 -2.08 8.62 -21.72
N ARG A 11 -2.14 9.72 -22.49
CA ARG A 11 -2.00 11.09 -21.96
C ARG A 11 -3.26 11.60 -21.28
N CYS A 12 -4.43 11.09 -21.67
CA CYS A 12 -5.74 11.56 -21.25
C CYS A 12 -6.37 10.72 -20.12
N LEU A 13 -5.81 9.54 -19.79
CA LEU A 13 -6.32 8.71 -18.69
C LEU A 13 -6.34 9.46 -17.36
N ARG A 14 -7.48 9.43 -16.66
CA ARG A 14 -7.71 9.99 -15.33
C ARG A 14 -8.50 9.00 -14.50
N PHE A 15 -8.30 9.02 -13.19
CA PHE A 15 -8.92 8.11 -12.22
C PHE A 15 -9.75 8.84 -11.17
N ASP A 16 -10.02 10.12 -11.41
CA ASP A 16 -10.75 10.97 -10.48
C ASP A 16 -11.46 12.13 -11.20
N ASP A 17 -12.39 12.75 -10.50
CA ASP A 17 -13.07 13.96 -10.95
C ASP A 17 -12.18 15.20 -10.70
N ARG A 18 -11.97 15.99 -11.76
CA ARG A 18 -11.15 17.20 -11.72
C ARG A 18 -11.76 18.27 -10.82
N GLU A 19 -13.07 18.43 -10.85
CA GLU A 19 -13.75 19.56 -10.20
C GLU A 19 -13.63 19.47 -8.67
N THR A 20 -13.69 18.25 -8.12
CA THR A 20 -13.55 17.99 -6.68
C THR A 20 -12.11 17.75 -6.22
N ARG A 21 -11.12 17.70 -7.13
CA ARG A 21 -9.75 17.27 -6.81
C ARG A 21 -9.05 18.21 -5.84
N ALA A 22 -9.27 19.51 -5.97
CA ALA A 22 -8.60 20.51 -5.14
C ALA A 22 -8.93 20.32 -3.66
N GLU A 23 -10.21 20.16 -3.34
CA GLU A 23 -10.72 19.93 -1.99
C GLU A 23 -10.23 18.59 -1.44
N ARG A 24 -10.32 17.50 -2.23
CA ARG A 24 -9.87 16.17 -1.78
C ARG A 24 -8.36 16.14 -1.47
N ARG A 25 -7.55 16.90 -2.21
CA ARG A 25 -6.10 17.03 -1.96
C ARG A 25 -5.77 17.75 -0.65
N MET A 26 -6.68 18.56 -0.11
CA MET A 26 -6.47 19.23 1.17
C MET A 26 -6.37 18.25 2.33
N ILE A 27 -6.90 17.03 2.19
CA ILE A 27 -6.88 15.98 3.21
C ILE A 27 -6.18 14.69 2.77
N ASP A 28 -5.97 14.49 1.46
CA ASP A 28 -5.38 13.26 0.91
C ASP A 28 -4.47 13.53 -0.30
N LYS A 29 -3.17 13.27 -0.13
CA LYS A 29 -2.19 13.30 -1.23
C LYS A 29 -2.50 12.28 -2.32
N LEU A 30 -3.11 11.13 -2.01
CA LEU A 30 -3.50 10.09 -2.98
C LEU A 30 -4.83 10.35 -3.66
N ALA A 31 -5.49 11.49 -3.41
CA ALA A 31 -6.80 11.82 -3.98
C ALA A 31 -6.95 11.50 -5.49
N PRO A 32 -5.96 11.73 -6.37
CA PRO A 32 -6.10 11.43 -7.80
C PRO A 32 -6.33 9.95 -8.17
N ILE A 33 -6.04 9.02 -7.26
CA ILE A 33 -6.20 7.58 -7.50
C ILE A 33 -6.96 6.85 -6.39
N ARG A 34 -7.28 7.54 -5.28
CA ARG A 34 -7.85 6.96 -4.05
C ARG A 34 -8.99 5.99 -4.33
N THR A 35 -10.04 6.46 -5.01
CA THR A 35 -11.25 5.67 -5.27
C THR A 35 -10.96 4.40 -6.07
N THR A 36 -10.17 4.49 -7.15
CA THR A 36 -9.81 3.33 -7.97
C THR A 36 -8.91 2.37 -7.20
N PHE A 37 -7.98 2.90 -6.41
CA PHE A 37 -7.06 2.09 -5.60
C PHE A 37 -7.79 1.34 -4.49
N ASP A 38 -8.71 1.99 -3.78
CA ASP A 38 -9.52 1.36 -2.74
C ASP A 38 -10.44 0.28 -3.33
N LEU A 39 -11.01 0.50 -4.52
CA LEU A 39 -11.78 -0.50 -5.24
C LEU A 39 -10.90 -1.70 -5.64
N PHE A 40 -9.69 -1.46 -6.13
CA PHE A 40 -8.72 -2.50 -6.44
C PHE A 40 -8.37 -3.31 -5.19
N LEU A 41 -8.07 -2.65 -4.07
CA LEU A 41 -7.77 -3.30 -2.79
C LEU A 41 -8.94 -4.14 -2.29
N LYS A 42 -10.17 -3.62 -2.40
CA LYS A 42 -11.38 -4.36 -2.05
C LYS A 42 -11.50 -5.65 -2.87
N ASN A 43 -11.27 -5.55 -4.18
CA ASN A 43 -11.38 -6.70 -5.07
C ASN A 43 -10.31 -7.76 -4.79
N ILE A 44 -9.03 -7.39 -4.65
CA ILE A 44 -7.99 -8.40 -4.35
C ILE A 44 -8.22 -9.09 -3.02
N ASN A 45 -8.80 -8.39 -2.04
CA ASN A 45 -9.10 -8.95 -0.73
C ASN A 45 -10.26 -9.96 -0.77
N GLN A 46 -11.30 -9.67 -1.56
CA GLN A 46 -12.51 -10.50 -1.63
C GLN A 46 -12.34 -11.77 -2.48
N ASN A 47 -11.38 -11.80 -3.40
CA ASN A 47 -11.26 -12.87 -4.40
C ASN A 47 -10.24 -13.97 -4.05
N TYR A 48 -9.53 -13.87 -2.91
CA TYR A 48 -8.53 -14.87 -2.55
C TYR A 48 -8.38 -15.01 -1.03
N ASN A 49 -8.32 -16.26 -0.57
CA ASN A 49 -8.02 -16.59 0.83
C ASN A 49 -6.54 -16.95 0.96
N LEU A 50 -5.82 -16.20 1.80
CA LEU A 50 -4.40 -16.43 2.09
C LEU A 50 -4.15 -17.81 2.70
N SER A 51 -2.98 -18.39 2.42
CA SER A 51 -2.49 -19.59 3.10
C SER A 51 -2.12 -19.33 4.57
N GLU A 52 -1.55 -20.33 5.23
CA GLU A 52 -1.17 -20.31 6.65
C GLU A 52 -0.05 -19.30 6.96
N TYR A 53 0.80 -19.00 5.97
CA TYR A 53 1.99 -18.17 6.13
C TYR A 53 1.88 -16.91 5.26
N THR A 54 2.12 -15.77 5.88
CA THR A 54 2.05 -14.46 5.23
C THR A 54 3.29 -13.64 5.51
N THR A 55 3.60 -12.70 4.63
CA THR A 55 4.75 -11.81 4.76
C THR A 55 4.35 -10.36 4.60
N ILE A 56 4.98 -9.46 5.37
CA ILE A 56 4.92 -8.01 5.12
C ILE A 56 6.32 -7.51 4.80
N ASP A 57 6.43 -6.78 3.70
CA ASP A 57 7.66 -6.16 3.22
C ASP A 57 7.34 -4.94 2.33
N GLU A 58 8.38 -4.27 1.87
CA GLU A 58 8.35 -3.06 1.06
C GLU A 58 8.67 -3.36 -0.40
N MET A 59 7.82 -2.82 -1.26
CA MET A 59 8.10 -2.72 -2.69
C MET A 59 8.37 -1.26 -3.08
N LEU A 60 9.25 -1.09 -4.07
CA LEU A 60 9.57 0.20 -4.64
C LEU A 60 9.27 0.17 -6.14
N HIS A 61 8.19 0.81 -6.55
CA HIS A 61 7.84 0.89 -7.97
C HIS A 61 8.64 2.00 -8.66
N PRO A 62 9.47 1.69 -9.69
CA PRO A 62 10.35 2.67 -10.31
C PRO A 62 9.57 3.85 -10.88
N PHE A 63 9.87 5.05 -10.39
CA PHE A 63 9.24 6.27 -10.88
C PHE A 63 10.15 7.47 -10.61
N ARG A 64 10.34 8.32 -11.62
CA ARG A 64 11.19 9.52 -11.56
C ARG A 64 10.48 10.81 -11.97
N GLY A 65 9.16 10.77 -12.15
CA GLY A 65 8.38 11.96 -12.49
C GLY A 65 8.23 12.91 -11.29
N ARG A 66 7.55 14.04 -11.49
CA ARG A 66 7.27 14.98 -10.39
C ARG A 66 6.15 14.41 -9.51
N CYS A 67 6.53 13.83 -8.37
CA CYS A 67 5.61 13.37 -7.35
C CYS A 67 6.22 13.64 -5.96
N GLN A 68 5.41 14.18 -5.04
CA GLN A 68 5.90 14.69 -3.76
C GLN A 68 6.39 13.60 -2.79
N TRP A 69 6.05 12.34 -3.04
CA TRP A 69 6.33 11.22 -2.15
C TRP A 69 7.22 10.13 -2.78
N ILE A 70 7.99 10.48 -3.82
CA ILE A 70 9.05 9.60 -4.31
C ILE A 70 10.06 9.36 -3.19
N GLN A 71 10.40 8.09 -2.99
CA GLN A 71 11.43 7.67 -2.05
C GLN A 71 12.72 7.34 -2.79
N TYR A 72 13.84 7.66 -2.14
CA TYR A 72 15.16 7.23 -2.54
C TYR A 72 15.63 6.10 -1.62
N ILE A 73 15.87 4.91 -2.18
CA ILE A 73 16.33 3.74 -1.43
C ILE A 73 17.58 3.19 -2.14
N PRO A 74 18.80 3.50 -1.65
CA PRO A 74 20.05 3.15 -2.31
C PRO A 74 20.24 1.66 -2.57
N SER A 75 19.70 0.82 -1.68
CA SER A 75 19.85 -0.64 -1.71
C SER A 75 18.94 -1.34 -2.72
N LYS A 76 17.89 -0.67 -3.22
CA LYS A 76 16.99 -1.27 -4.22
C LYS A 76 17.53 -1.01 -5.64
N PRO A 77 17.33 -1.95 -6.59
CA PRO A 77 17.84 -1.80 -7.96
C PRO A 77 17.40 -0.50 -8.64
N ALA A 78 16.11 -0.17 -8.52
CA ALA A 78 15.60 1.14 -8.87
C ALA A 78 15.70 2.05 -7.65
N LYS A 79 16.70 2.92 -7.61
CA LYS A 79 16.95 3.77 -6.42
C LYS A 79 15.84 4.78 -6.12
N TYR A 80 15.03 5.16 -7.11
CA TYR A 80 13.94 6.14 -6.96
C TYR A 80 12.61 5.53 -7.36
N GLY A 81 11.59 5.68 -6.52
CA GLY A 81 10.27 5.16 -6.84
C GLY A 81 9.19 5.49 -5.82
N ILE A 82 8.00 4.95 -6.08
CA ILE A 82 6.87 4.98 -5.15
C ILE A 82 7.04 3.80 -4.20
N LYS A 83 7.29 4.09 -2.91
CA LYS A 83 7.38 3.08 -1.86
C LYS A 83 5.97 2.63 -1.48
N MET A 84 5.79 1.32 -1.36
CA MET A 84 4.54 0.71 -0.93
C MET A 84 4.85 -0.46 0.01
N PHE A 85 3.96 -0.70 0.95
CA PHE A 85 4.00 -1.84 1.86
C PHE A 85 2.97 -2.85 1.42
N ALA A 86 3.29 -4.13 1.43
CA ALA A 86 2.39 -5.18 0.94
C ALA A 86 2.31 -6.35 1.92
N LEU A 87 1.09 -6.86 2.12
CA LEU A 87 0.83 -8.16 2.75
C LEU A 87 0.69 -9.21 1.65
N CYS A 88 1.54 -10.22 1.68
CA CYS A 88 1.60 -11.26 0.66
C CYS A 88 1.44 -12.67 1.26
N ASP A 89 0.85 -13.56 0.48
CA ASP A 89 0.86 -15.00 0.72
C ASP A 89 2.28 -15.56 0.48
N ALA A 90 2.85 -16.26 1.45
CA ALA A 90 4.18 -16.86 1.31
C ALA A 90 4.19 -18.04 0.32
N LYS A 91 3.06 -18.72 0.14
CA LYS A 91 2.96 -19.92 -0.71
C LYS A 91 2.71 -19.60 -2.18
N THR A 92 1.83 -18.64 -2.45
CA THR A 92 1.37 -18.32 -3.81
C THR A 92 1.85 -16.97 -4.32
N PHE A 93 2.54 -16.20 -3.47
CA PHE A 93 2.97 -14.82 -3.76
C PHE A 93 1.81 -13.86 -4.05
N TYR A 94 0.60 -14.21 -3.63
CA TYR A 94 -0.59 -13.38 -3.81
C TYR A 94 -0.56 -12.17 -2.88
N THR A 95 -0.71 -10.96 -3.41
CA THR A 95 -0.82 -9.74 -2.59
C THR A 95 -2.27 -9.50 -2.16
N SER A 96 -2.54 -9.53 -0.86
CA SER A 96 -3.89 -9.34 -0.30
C SER A 96 -4.19 -7.92 0.15
N LYS A 97 -3.14 -7.14 0.45
CA LYS A 97 -3.26 -5.74 0.85
C LYS A 97 -2.02 -4.94 0.49
N ILE A 98 -2.22 -3.69 0.08
CA ILE A 98 -1.14 -2.75 -0.25
C ILE A 98 -1.44 -1.41 0.41
N GLU A 99 -0.43 -0.78 0.96
CA GLU A 99 -0.48 0.60 1.44
C GLU A 99 0.60 1.43 0.77
N ILE A 100 0.23 2.53 0.10
CA ILE A 100 1.17 3.43 -0.57
C ILE A 100 1.73 4.43 0.44
N TYR A 101 3.06 4.52 0.54
CA TYR A 101 3.70 5.51 1.38
C TYR A 101 3.69 6.88 0.70
N VAL A 102 3.00 7.84 1.34
CA VAL A 102 2.91 9.23 0.85
C VAL A 102 3.55 10.28 1.77
N GLY A 103 4.37 9.80 2.72
CA GLY A 103 4.92 10.63 3.78
C GLY A 103 3.82 11.13 4.73
N LYS A 104 4.00 12.34 5.28
CA LYS A 104 3.00 12.96 6.15
C LYS A 104 1.79 13.43 5.33
N GLN A 105 0.60 12.96 5.67
CA GLN A 105 -0.65 13.44 5.08
C GLN A 105 -1.07 14.77 5.71
N PRO A 106 -1.88 15.59 5.01
CA PRO A 106 -2.50 16.77 5.61
C PRO A 106 -3.48 16.39 6.75
N PRO A 107 -3.81 17.32 7.66
CA PRO A 107 -4.81 17.10 8.69
C PRO A 107 -6.12 16.57 8.11
N GLY A 108 -6.57 15.43 8.62
CA GLY A 108 -7.78 14.76 8.14
C GLY A 108 -7.77 13.26 8.40
N PRO A 109 -8.76 12.52 7.87
CA PRO A 109 -8.93 11.09 8.13
C PRO A 109 -7.80 10.22 7.58
N TYR A 110 -6.99 10.74 6.66
CA TYR A 110 -5.85 10.02 6.09
C TYR A 110 -4.53 10.32 6.83
N GLU A 111 -4.51 11.24 7.80
CA GLU A 111 -3.35 11.47 8.66
C GLU A 111 -3.20 10.35 9.67
N VAL A 112 -2.52 9.29 9.24
CA VAL A 112 -2.21 8.12 10.07
C VAL A 112 -0.71 8.04 10.34
N SER A 113 -0.35 7.37 11.43
CA SER A 113 1.04 7.13 11.82
C SER A 113 1.77 6.27 10.77
N ASN A 114 2.98 6.72 10.43
CA ASN A 114 3.92 6.00 9.56
C ASN A 114 4.92 5.15 10.35
N SER A 115 4.65 4.88 11.64
CA SER A 115 5.49 3.99 12.43
C SER A 115 5.41 2.56 11.87
N PRO A 116 6.49 1.76 11.95
CA PRO A 116 6.48 0.37 11.45
C PRO A 116 5.36 -0.46 12.06
N ILE A 117 5.13 -0.34 13.37
CA ILE A 117 4.09 -1.07 14.09
C ILE A 117 2.69 -0.70 13.58
N ASP A 118 2.40 0.59 13.36
CA ASP A 118 1.08 1.02 12.92
C ASP A 118 0.80 0.65 11.46
N ILE A 119 1.84 0.60 10.62
CA ILE A 119 1.76 0.08 9.25
C ILE A 119 1.38 -1.40 9.29
N VAL A 120 2.07 -2.22 10.09
CA VAL A 120 1.74 -3.65 10.22
C VAL A 120 0.31 -3.83 10.72
N LYS A 121 -0.10 -3.12 11.78
CA LYS A 121 -1.48 -3.15 12.30
C LYS A 121 -2.51 -2.91 11.20
N ARG A 122 -2.30 -1.92 10.34
CA ARG A 122 -3.23 -1.64 9.21
C ARG A 122 -3.19 -2.74 8.16
N LEU A 123 -2.02 -3.27 7.83
CA LEU A 123 -1.87 -4.30 6.80
C LEU A 123 -2.49 -5.65 7.21
N VAL A 124 -2.41 -6.03 8.49
CA VAL A 124 -2.91 -7.32 8.97
C VAL A 124 -4.41 -7.38 9.20
N THR A 125 -5.11 -6.24 9.17
CA THR A 125 -6.58 -6.18 9.36
C THR A 125 -7.40 -7.26 8.62
N PRO A 126 -7.07 -7.68 7.37
CA PRO A 126 -7.84 -8.73 6.69
C PRO A 126 -7.63 -10.15 7.23
N ILE A 127 -6.54 -10.38 7.97
CA ILE A 127 -6.17 -11.70 8.49
C ILE A 127 -6.29 -11.83 10.01
N GLU A 128 -6.75 -10.78 10.70
CA GLU A 128 -6.99 -10.86 12.14
C GLU A 128 -7.90 -12.06 12.48
N ASN A 129 -7.62 -12.70 13.62
CA ASN A 129 -8.35 -13.87 14.12
C ASN A 129 -8.23 -15.15 13.28
N SER A 130 -7.36 -15.19 12.28
CA SER A 130 -7.24 -16.35 11.40
C SER A 130 -6.20 -17.40 11.80
N LYS A 131 -5.40 -17.15 12.85
CA LYS A 131 -4.31 -18.04 13.30
C LYS A 131 -3.23 -18.27 12.24
N ARG A 132 -3.07 -17.33 11.31
CA ARG A 132 -1.97 -17.32 10.34
C ARG A 132 -0.71 -16.79 10.99
N ASN A 133 0.43 -17.29 10.52
CA ASN A 133 1.73 -16.76 10.86
C ASN A 133 2.06 -15.55 9.97
N LEU A 134 2.64 -14.52 10.58
CA LEU A 134 3.15 -13.35 9.89
C LEU A 134 4.68 -13.31 10.04
N THR A 135 5.37 -13.28 8.90
CA THR A 135 6.81 -13.02 8.83
C THR A 135 7.06 -11.56 8.43
N THR A 136 7.97 -10.90 9.14
CA THR A 136 8.38 -9.51 8.87
C THR A 136 9.89 -9.37 8.94
N ASP A 137 10.43 -8.30 8.33
CA ASP A 137 11.84 -7.94 8.48
C ASP A 137 12.15 -7.31 9.85
N ASN A 138 13.42 -6.92 10.06
CA ASN A 138 13.89 -6.28 11.28
C ASN A 138 13.35 -4.86 11.49
N TRP A 139 12.93 -4.16 10.43
CA TRP A 139 12.40 -2.81 10.51
C TRP A 139 11.02 -2.79 11.16
N TYR A 140 10.23 -3.85 10.97
CA TYR A 140 8.94 -4.03 11.64
C TYR A 140 9.01 -4.73 12.99
N THR A 141 9.95 -5.67 13.14
CA THR A 141 9.94 -6.62 14.26
C THR A 141 10.24 -5.93 15.60
N SER A 142 9.29 -6.02 16.54
CA SER A 142 9.44 -5.47 17.90
C SER A 142 8.57 -6.24 18.91
N ILE A 143 8.93 -6.21 20.20
CA ILE A 143 8.15 -6.86 21.28
C ILE A 143 6.70 -6.34 21.31
N PRO A 144 6.43 -5.02 21.27
CA PRO A 144 5.06 -4.52 21.28
C PRO A 144 4.24 -4.97 20.07
N LEU A 145 4.89 -5.20 18.92
CA LEU A 145 4.22 -5.76 17.75
C LEU A 145 3.85 -7.23 17.98
N ALA A 146 4.76 -8.04 18.52
CA ALA A 146 4.50 -9.45 18.82
C ALA A 146 3.31 -9.62 19.80
N ASP A 147 3.26 -8.82 20.86
CA ASP A 147 2.14 -8.85 21.82
C ASP A 147 0.80 -8.50 21.15
N TYR A 148 0.80 -7.48 20.29
CA TYR A 148 -0.39 -7.10 19.53
C TYR A 148 -0.86 -8.22 18.59
N LEU A 149 0.08 -8.83 17.85
CA LEU A 149 -0.24 -9.92 16.92
C LEU A 149 -0.79 -11.15 17.66
N LEU A 150 -0.25 -11.47 18.86
CA LEU A 150 -0.78 -12.51 19.73
C LEU A 150 -2.23 -12.24 20.14
N GLN A 151 -2.53 -11.02 20.57
CA GLN A 151 -3.90 -10.60 20.91
C GLN A 151 -4.85 -10.73 19.71
N LYS A 152 -4.35 -10.52 18.50
CA LYS A 152 -5.10 -10.67 17.24
C LYS A 152 -5.11 -12.09 16.69
N LYS A 153 -4.59 -13.09 17.43
CA LYS A 153 -4.45 -14.49 17.00
C LYS A 153 -3.73 -14.60 15.65
N LEU A 154 -2.63 -13.89 15.55
CA LEU A 154 -1.68 -13.90 14.44
C LEU A 154 -0.31 -14.21 15.04
N LEU A 155 0.12 -15.47 15.05
CA LEU A 155 1.45 -15.92 15.46
C LEU A 155 1.65 -17.36 15.02
#